data_AF-A0A971Q1Y2-F1
#
_entry.id   AF-A0A971Q1Y2-F1
#
_cell.length_a   1.000
_cell.length_b   1.000
_cell.length_c   1.000
_cell.angle_alpha   90.00
_cell.angle_beta   90.00
_cell.angle_gamma   90.00
#
_symmetry.space_group_name_H-M   'P 1'
#
loop_
_entity.id
_entity.type
_entity.pdbx_description
1 polymer ?
#
loop_
_entity_poly.entity_id
_entity_poly.type
_entity_poly.pdbx_seq_one_letter_code
_entity_poly.pdbx_strand_id
1 'polypeptide(L)'
;MTSNRKSKAKKGATMITITIPDGETFQLQHLVLDMNGTLTVDGSLPEGVSQRIEKLKNEMDIYLLTADTFGTGAKVAQELGIKMFTVSSDNGTKDKADFVSSFELSEVVAVGNGNNDVEMFKLARLSIVVIGEEGCSIATLTNADIAVTHINHALDLLINPLRLIATLRR
;
A
#
# COMPACT_ATOMS: atom_id res chain seq x y z
N MET A 1 -45.55 -20.59 -4.09
CA MET A 1 -44.68 -19.62 -3.37
C MET A 1 -43.25 -20.11 -3.44
N THR A 2 -42.53 -19.78 -4.51
CA THR A 2 -41.12 -20.14 -4.71
C THR A 2 -40.25 -19.02 -4.15
N SER A 3 -39.72 -19.21 -2.94
CA SER A 3 -38.77 -18.27 -2.33
C SER A 3 -37.40 -18.43 -2.99
N ASN A 4 -37.07 -17.48 -3.85
CA ASN A 4 -35.79 -17.37 -4.52
C ASN A 4 -34.70 -16.97 -3.51
N ARG A 5 -33.99 -17.94 -2.93
CA ARG A 5 -32.75 -17.69 -2.18
C ARG A 5 -31.66 -17.36 -3.19
N LYS A 6 -31.48 -16.07 -3.49
CA LYS A 6 -30.28 -15.57 -4.17
C LYS A 6 -29.07 -15.97 -3.32
N SER A 7 -28.29 -16.92 -3.82
CA SER A 7 -26.95 -17.20 -3.34
C SER A 7 -26.11 -15.93 -3.52
N LYS A 8 -25.66 -15.34 -2.41
CA LYS A 8 -24.57 -14.37 -2.47
C LYS A 8 -23.33 -15.15 -2.89
N ALA A 9 -22.88 -14.94 -4.13
CA ALA A 9 -21.58 -15.41 -4.58
C ALA A 9 -20.51 -14.89 -3.60
N LYS A 10 -19.67 -15.78 -3.08
CA LYS A 10 -18.45 -15.38 -2.37
C LYS A 10 -17.59 -14.59 -3.35
N LYS A 11 -17.31 -13.31 -3.05
CA LYS A 11 -16.33 -12.50 -3.78
C LYS A 11 -15.01 -13.28 -3.70
N GLY A 12 -14.44 -13.68 -4.85
CA GLY A 12 -13.14 -14.34 -4.89
C GLY A 12 -12.08 -13.47 -4.23
N ALA A 13 -10.99 -14.07 -3.73
CA ALA A 13 -9.87 -13.32 -3.18
C ALA A 13 -9.38 -12.30 -4.22
N THR A 14 -9.35 -11.03 -3.83
CA THR A 14 -8.88 -9.92 -4.67
C THR A 14 -7.36 -9.90 -4.62
N MET A 15 -6.69 -10.19 -5.74
CA MET A 15 -5.24 -10.27 -5.82
C MET A 15 -4.73 -9.83 -7.20
N ILE A 16 -3.64 -9.06 -7.22
CA ILE A 16 -2.90 -8.70 -8.43
C ILE A 16 -1.80 -9.75 -8.67
N THR A 17 -1.86 -10.43 -9.82
CA THR A 17 -0.82 -11.41 -10.22
C THR A 17 0.05 -10.84 -11.33
N ILE A 18 1.38 -10.88 -11.14
CA ILE A 18 2.36 -10.34 -12.07
C ILE A 18 3.46 -11.39 -12.29
N THR A 19 3.71 -11.77 -13.54
CA THR A 19 4.84 -12.66 -13.87
C THR A 19 5.95 -11.84 -14.53
N ILE A 20 7.12 -11.83 -13.91
CA ILE A 20 8.34 -11.23 -14.45
C ILE A 20 8.95 -12.23 -15.47
N PRO A 21 9.53 -11.75 -16.59
CA PRO A 21 10.05 -12.63 -17.66
C PRO A 21 11.09 -13.67 -17.25
N ASP A 22 11.78 -13.49 -16.12
CA ASP A 22 12.72 -14.45 -15.54
C ASP A 22 12.05 -15.59 -14.75
N GLY A 23 10.71 -15.62 -14.75
CA GLY A 23 9.88 -16.69 -14.21
C GLY A 23 9.31 -16.40 -12.82
N GLU A 24 9.71 -15.31 -12.18
CA GLU A 24 9.23 -14.94 -10.85
C GLU A 24 7.78 -14.42 -10.93
N THR A 25 6.87 -14.98 -10.14
CA THR A 25 5.47 -14.52 -10.07
C THR A 25 5.18 -13.88 -8.72
N PHE A 26 4.65 -12.67 -8.77
CA PHE A 26 4.19 -11.88 -7.64
C PHE A 26 2.68 -12.06 -7.52
N GLN A 27 2.22 -12.37 -6.32
CA GLN A 27 0.82 -12.55 -5.97
C GLN A 27 0.49 -11.54 -4.89
N LEU A 28 0.07 -10.33 -5.27
CA LEU A 28 -0.02 -9.18 -4.38
C LEU A 28 -1.47 -9.01 -3.92
N GLN A 29 -1.72 -9.21 -2.63
CA GLN A 29 -3.05 -9.16 -2.04
C GLN A 29 -3.24 -7.97 -1.11
N HIS A 30 -2.19 -7.55 -0.40
CA HIS A 30 -2.26 -6.54 0.64
C HIS A 30 -1.45 -5.30 0.26
N LEU A 31 -2.11 -4.15 0.19
CA LEU A 31 -1.47 -2.85 0.01
C LEU A 31 -1.45 -2.10 1.33
N VAL A 32 -0.25 -1.84 1.84
CA VAL A 32 -0.01 -1.13 3.10
C VAL A 32 0.58 0.24 2.76
N LEU A 33 -0.10 1.29 3.21
CA LEU A 33 0.23 2.68 2.90
C LEU A 33 0.60 3.41 4.20
N ASP A 34 1.77 4.04 4.21
CA ASP A 34 2.05 5.14 5.13
C ASP A 34 1.23 6.40 4.76
N MET A 35 1.08 7.33 5.71
CA MET A 35 0.26 8.52 5.57
C MET A 35 1.08 9.75 5.12
N ASN A 36 1.69 10.50 6.04
CA ASN A 36 2.36 11.78 5.74
C ASN A 36 3.66 11.55 4.97
N GLY A 37 3.92 12.38 3.95
CA GLY A 37 5.03 12.18 3.02
C GLY A 37 4.82 11.03 2.02
N THR A 38 3.72 10.27 2.17
CA THR A 38 3.39 9.10 1.34
C THR A 38 2.03 9.27 0.68
N LEU A 39 0.93 8.92 1.36
CA LEU A 39 -0.43 9.02 0.82
C LEU A 39 -0.94 10.46 0.78
N THR A 40 -0.48 11.28 1.72
CA THR A 40 -0.86 12.67 1.89
C THR A 40 0.36 13.59 1.88
N VAL A 41 0.18 14.83 1.44
CA VAL A 41 1.15 15.92 1.62
C VAL A 41 0.58 16.89 2.66
N ASP A 42 1.31 17.12 3.75
CA ASP A 42 0.84 17.94 4.89
C ASP A 42 -0.54 17.48 5.42
N GLY A 43 -0.79 16.17 5.41
CA GLY A 43 -2.05 15.56 5.84
C GLY A 43 -3.22 15.71 4.86
N SER A 44 -3.02 16.32 3.69
CA SER A 44 -4.02 16.47 2.64
C SER A 44 -3.84 15.45 1.52
N LEU A 45 -4.94 14.88 1.02
CA LEU A 45 -4.90 13.95 -0.10
C LEU A 45 -4.63 14.68 -1.44
N PRO A 46 -3.58 14.30 -2.19
CA PRO A 46 -3.35 14.83 -3.53
C PRO A 46 -4.48 14.45 -4.50
N GLU A 47 -4.68 15.28 -5.52
CA GLU A 47 -5.64 15.01 -6.59
C GLU A 47 -5.33 13.66 -7.27
N GLY A 48 -6.38 12.87 -7.54
CA GLY A 48 -6.26 11.61 -8.27
C GLY A 48 -6.04 10.37 -7.38
N VAL A 49 -5.74 10.54 -6.10
CA VAL A 49 -5.50 9.42 -5.17
C VAL A 49 -6.79 8.62 -4.96
N SER A 50 -7.90 9.29 -4.62
CA SER A 50 -9.17 8.64 -4.32
C SER A 50 -9.68 7.75 -5.47
N GLN A 51 -9.54 8.21 -6.72
CA GLN A 51 -9.91 7.44 -7.91
C GLN A 51 -9.05 6.20 -8.11
N ARG A 52 -7.77 6.24 -7.75
CA ARG A 52 -6.84 5.11 -7.86
C ARG A 52 -7.07 4.09 -6.76
N ILE A 53 -7.26 4.56 -5.53
CA ILE A 53 -7.63 3.72 -4.40
C ILE A 53 -8.94 2.98 -4.68
N GLU A 54 -9.96 3.66 -5.25
CA GLU A 54 -11.22 3.02 -5.64
C GLU A 54 -11.03 1.86 -6.63
N LYS A 55 -10.15 2.04 -7.62
CA LYS A 55 -9.81 0.95 -8.55
C LYS A 55 -9.14 -0.21 -7.83
N LEU A 56 -8.13 0.08 -7.01
CA LEU A 56 -7.34 -0.93 -6.31
C LEU A 56 -8.13 -1.70 -5.24
N LYS A 57 -9.16 -1.10 -4.61
CA LYS A 57 -10.03 -1.80 -3.65
C LYS A 57 -10.77 -3.01 -4.25
N ASN A 58 -10.87 -3.10 -5.57
CA ASN A 58 -11.47 -4.25 -6.24
C ASN A 58 -10.47 -5.40 -6.45
N GLU A 59 -9.18 -5.11 -6.33
CA GLU A 59 -8.07 -6.02 -6.65
C GLU A 59 -7.19 -6.33 -5.44
N MET A 60 -7.26 -5.56 -4.35
CA MET A 60 -6.43 -5.71 -3.15
C MET A 60 -7.16 -5.25 -1.89
N ASP A 61 -6.75 -5.80 -0.74
CA ASP A 61 -7.04 -5.21 0.57
C ASP A 61 -6.09 -4.04 0.84
N ILE A 62 -6.63 -2.86 1.19
CA ILE A 62 -5.84 -1.65 1.40
C ILE A 62 -5.90 -1.21 2.87
N TYR A 63 -4.73 -0.92 3.44
CA TYR A 63 -4.54 -0.52 4.83
C TYR A 63 -3.72 0.77 4.93
N LEU A 64 -4.22 1.73 5.71
CA LEU A 64 -3.50 2.95 6.09
C LEU A 64 -2.86 2.77 7.47
N LEU A 65 -1.56 3.00 7.59
CA LEU A 65 -0.81 2.91 8.84
C LEU A 65 -0.35 4.31 9.25
N THR A 66 -0.76 4.76 10.43
CA THR A 66 -0.44 6.10 10.93
C THR A 66 -0.61 6.18 12.44
N ALA A 67 0.14 7.07 13.08
CA ALA A 67 -0.02 7.33 14.51
C ALA A 67 -1.33 8.07 14.83
N ASP A 68 -1.96 8.66 13.81
CA ASP A 68 -3.24 9.38 13.87
C ASP A 68 -3.36 10.41 15.01
N THR A 69 -2.26 11.08 15.36
CA THR A 69 -2.20 11.99 16.53
C THR A 69 -3.25 13.10 16.50
N PHE A 70 -3.67 13.53 15.30
CA PHE A 70 -4.64 14.61 15.10
C PHE A 70 -6.00 14.13 14.57
N GLY A 71 -6.23 12.82 14.44
CA GLY A 71 -7.47 12.25 13.88
C GLY A 71 -7.61 12.45 12.37
N THR A 72 -6.58 12.92 11.68
CA THR A 72 -6.58 13.15 10.23
C THR A 72 -6.52 11.82 9.47
N GLY A 73 -5.82 10.82 10.00
CA GLY A 73 -5.73 9.49 9.42
C GLY A 73 -7.09 8.79 9.38
N ALA A 74 -7.87 8.87 10.46
CA ALA A 74 -9.21 8.31 10.48
C ALA A 74 -10.13 8.92 9.41
N LYS A 75 -10.03 10.24 9.20
CA LYS A 75 -10.80 10.95 8.16
C LYS A 75 -10.37 10.53 6.75
N VAL A 76 -9.06 10.45 6.49
CA VAL A 76 -8.52 9.99 5.20
C VAL A 76 -8.95 8.56 4.90
N ALA A 77 -8.83 7.65 5.88
CA ALA A 77 -9.26 6.28 5.71
C ALA A 77 -10.77 6.16 5.43
N GLN A 78 -11.58 6.97 6.12
CA GLN A 78 -13.02 7.05 5.89
C GLN A 78 -13.35 7.58 4.48
N GLU A 79 -12.71 8.67 4.06
CA GLU A 79 -12.89 9.27 2.74
C GLU A 79 -12.56 8.28 1.62
N LEU A 80 -11.46 7.55 1.78
CA LEU A 80 -11.01 6.55 0.82
C LEU A 80 -11.75 5.21 0.94
N GLY A 81 -12.49 4.99 2.03
CA GLY A 81 -13.15 3.73 2.33
C GLY A 81 -12.18 2.55 2.49
N ILE A 82 -11.05 2.78 3.16
CA ILE A 82 -9.99 1.78 3.42
C ILE A 82 -9.87 1.50 4.93
N LYS A 83 -9.18 0.41 5.29
CA LYS A 83 -8.94 0.05 6.68
C LYS A 83 -7.80 0.90 7.25
N MET A 84 -7.85 1.25 8.53
CA MET A 84 -6.75 1.95 9.21
C MET A 84 -6.21 1.10 10.35
N PHE A 85 -4.89 1.12 10.52
CA PHE A 85 -4.19 0.59 11.68
C PHE A 85 -3.44 1.72 12.37
N THR A 86 -3.77 1.97 13.63
CA THR A 86 -3.11 2.98 14.44
C THR A 86 -1.79 2.44 14.98
N VAL A 87 -0.68 3.11 14.70
CA VAL A 87 0.63 2.79 15.28
C VAL A 87 0.87 3.64 16.53
N SER A 88 1.64 3.12 17.48
CA SER A 88 2.06 3.89 18.65
C SER A 88 3.07 4.98 18.25
N SER A 89 3.07 6.09 18.98
CA SER A 89 4.03 7.17 18.75
C SER A 89 5.46 6.76 19.11
N ASP A 90 5.64 5.90 20.11
CA ASP A 90 6.96 5.49 20.62
C ASP A 90 7.57 4.33 19.83
N ASN A 91 6.75 3.44 19.26
CA ASN A 91 7.21 2.23 18.57
C ASN A 91 6.70 2.10 17.14
N GLY A 92 6.37 3.22 16.49
CA GLY A 92 5.72 3.23 15.17
C GLY A 92 6.41 2.34 14.12
N THR A 93 7.75 2.33 14.07
CA THR A 93 8.51 1.44 13.17
C THR A 93 8.22 -0.04 13.40
N LYS A 94 8.23 -0.45 14.67
CA LYS A 94 7.97 -1.84 15.05
C LYS A 94 6.52 -2.22 14.82
N ASP A 95 5.58 -1.34 15.15
CA ASP A 95 4.16 -1.60 14.94
C ASP A 95 3.81 -1.79 13.46
N LYS A 96 4.43 -1.00 12.56
CA LYS A 96 4.28 -1.19 11.11
C LYS A 96 4.83 -2.54 10.64
N ALA A 97 6.01 -2.93 11.12
CA ALA A 97 6.61 -4.22 10.79
C ALA A 97 5.79 -5.41 11.34
N ASP A 98 5.28 -5.31 12.57
CA ASP A 98 4.43 -6.32 13.18
C ASP A 98 3.09 -6.46 12.42
N PHE A 99 2.52 -5.34 11.99
CA PHE A 99 1.31 -5.34 11.15
C PHE A 99 1.54 -6.05 9.82
N VAL A 100 2.63 -5.72 9.11
CA VAL A 100 3.00 -6.42 7.87
C VAL A 100 3.25 -7.91 8.11
N SER A 101 3.89 -8.26 9.22
CA SER A 101 4.16 -9.65 9.62
C SER A 101 2.91 -10.46 9.98
N SER A 102 1.75 -9.82 10.11
CA SER A 102 0.48 -10.51 10.32
C SER A 102 -0.12 -11.12 9.04
N PHE A 103 0.46 -10.80 7.87
CA PHE A 103 0.08 -11.35 6.57
C PHE A 103 1.12 -12.35 6.06
N GLU A 104 0.77 -13.04 4.97
CA GLU A 104 1.76 -13.74 4.16
C GLU A 104 2.67 -12.71 3.47
N LEU A 105 3.94 -12.66 3.88
CA LEU A 105 4.88 -11.61 3.46
C LEU A 105 5.06 -11.55 1.94
N SER A 106 4.96 -12.71 1.28
CA SER A 106 5.05 -12.84 -0.18
C SER A 106 3.87 -12.18 -0.93
N GLU A 107 2.85 -11.71 -0.21
CA GLU A 107 1.65 -11.08 -0.78
C GLU A 107 1.52 -9.57 -0.48
N VAL A 108 2.50 -8.99 0.23
CA VAL A 108 2.41 -7.60 0.72
C VAL A 108 3.14 -6.62 -0.21
N VAL A 109 2.45 -5.52 -0.53
CA VAL A 109 3.03 -4.30 -1.09
C VAL A 109 3.08 -3.23 -0.01
N ALA A 110 4.25 -2.69 0.26
CA ALA A 110 4.43 -1.56 1.17
C ALA A 110 4.74 -0.28 0.37
N VAL A 111 4.05 0.82 0.69
CA VAL A 111 4.33 2.15 0.15
C VAL A 111 4.58 3.10 1.30
N GLY A 112 5.69 3.82 1.23
CA GLY A 112 6.20 4.64 2.33
C GLY A 112 7.27 5.62 1.91
N ASN A 113 7.79 6.34 2.89
CA ASN A 113 8.75 7.43 2.71
C ASN A 113 9.63 7.62 3.95
N GLY A 114 9.02 7.52 5.14
CA GLY A 114 9.62 7.90 6.40
C GLY A 114 10.57 6.85 6.94
N ASN A 115 11.44 7.25 7.88
CA ASN A 115 12.39 6.31 8.51
C ASN A 115 11.70 5.20 9.33
N ASN A 116 10.45 5.43 9.73
CA ASN A 116 9.63 4.41 10.39
C ASN A 116 9.11 3.32 9.45
N ASP A 117 9.32 3.43 8.13
CA ASP A 117 8.90 2.45 7.14
C ASP A 117 9.97 1.38 6.84
N VAL A 118 11.21 1.60 7.27
CA VAL A 118 12.36 0.77 6.89
C VAL A 118 12.13 -0.72 7.17
N GLU A 119 11.61 -1.06 8.34
CA GLU A 119 11.42 -2.46 8.72
C GLU A 119 10.24 -3.10 7.97
N MET A 120 9.16 -2.38 7.71
CA MET A 120 8.07 -2.92 6.88
C MET A 120 8.51 -3.12 5.42
N PHE A 121 9.41 -2.25 4.92
CA PHE A 121 9.97 -2.35 3.57
C PHE A 121 10.84 -3.60 3.38
N LYS A 122 11.63 -3.96 4.39
CA LYS A 122 12.45 -5.18 4.37
C LYS A 122 11.63 -6.47 4.38
N LEU A 123 10.40 -6.41 4.90
CA LEU A 123 9.51 -7.56 5.05
C LEU A 123 8.59 -7.76 3.85
N ALA A 124 8.11 -6.66 3.25
CA ALA A 124 7.16 -6.72 2.15
C ALA A 124 7.76 -7.35 0.91
N ARG A 125 6.91 -8.00 0.11
CA ARG A 125 7.30 -8.58 -1.17
C ARG A 125 7.71 -7.53 -2.20
N LEU A 126 7.01 -6.40 -2.18
CA LEU A 126 7.27 -5.27 -3.06
C LEU A 126 7.20 -3.98 -2.24
N SER A 127 8.28 -3.24 -2.24
CA SER A 127 8.45 -2.00 -1.49
C SER A 127 8.64 -0.83 -2.44
N ILE A 128 7.69 0.11 -2.42
CA ILE A 128 7.69 1.30 -3.29
C ILE A 128 7.88 2.53 -2.41
N VAL A 129 9.02 3.20 -2.55
CA VAL A 129 9.25 4.47 -1.87
C VAL A 129 8.71 5.64 -2.69
N VAL A 130 8.04 6.58 -2.04
CA VAL A 130 7.64 7.86 -2.62
C VAL A 130 8.69 8.89 -2.22
N ILE A 131 9.26 9.63 -3.16
CA ILE A 131 10.11 10.80 -2.92
C ILE A 131 9.24 12.03 -3.12
N GLY A 132 8.53 12.43 -2.07
CA GLY A 132 7.54 13.51 -2.10
C GLY A 132 8.09 14.87 -1.68
N GLU A 133 7.19 15.83 -1.55
CA GLU A 133 7.50 17.22 -1.17
C GLU A 133 8.04 17.35 0.26
N GLU A 134 7.69 16.39 1.14
CA GLU A 134 8.15 16.32 2.54
C GLU A 134 9.56 15.71 2.68
N GLY A 135 10.25 15.42 1.57
CA GLY A 135 11.53 14.72 1.55
C GLY A 135 11.35 13.21 1.46
N CYS A 136 12.40 12.44 1.73
CA CYS A 136 12.37 10.97 1.81
C CYS A 136 13.52 10.48 2.67
N SER A 137 13.28 9.52 3.57
CA SER A 137 14.35 8.90 4.34
C SER A 137 15.30 8.14 3.42
N ILE A 138 16.61 8.40 3.53
CA ILE A 138 17.64 7.64 2.80
C ILE A 138 17.58 6.16 3.19
N ALA A 139 17.33 5.85 4.46
CA ALA A 139 17.25 4.46 4.91
C ALA A 139 16.08 3.72 4.25
N THR A 140 14.93 4.37 4.08
CA THR A 140 13.76 3.75 3.41
C THR A 140 14.01 3.64 1.91
N LEU A 141 14.57 4.69 1.29
CA LEU A 141 14.93 4.72 -0.13
C LEU A 141 15.88 3.57 -0.51
N THR A 142 16.90 3.28 0.30
CA THR A 142 17.86 2.22 0.00
C THR A 142 17.35 0.81 0.29
N ASN A 143 16.22 0.67 0.99
CA ASN A 143 15.55 -0.61 1.23
C ASN A 143 14.32 -0.82 0.33
N ALA A 144 14.07 0.07 -0.63
CA ALA A 144 12.96 -0.03 -1.56
C ALA A 144 13.34 -0.78 -2.85
N ASP A 145 12.36 -1.43 -3.47
CA ASP A 145 12.52 -2.06 -4.80
C ASP A 145 12.34 -1.03 -5.92
N ILE A 146 11.41 -0.07 -5.73
CA ILE A 146 11.08 0.96 -6.71
C ILE A 146 10.98 2.31 -6.02
N ALA A 147 11.58 3.33 -6.62
CA ALA A 147 11.39 4.73 -6.23
C ALA A 147 10.50 5.46 -7.23
N VAL A 148 9.52 6.20 -6.72
CA VAL A 148 8.69 7.12 -7.50
C VAL A 148 8.72 8.51 -6.89
N THR A 149 8.33 9.53 -7.64
CA THR A 149 8.32 10.92 -7.16
C THR A 149 6.93 11.41 -6.71
N HIS A 150 5.91 10.55 -6.78
CA HIS A 150 4.55 10.91 -6.39
C HIS A 150 3.70 9.66 -6.10
N ILE A 151 2.79 9.73 -5.12
CA ILE A 151 1.92 8.61 -4.73
C ILE A 151 1.08 8.06 -5.88
N ASN A 152 0.52 8.93 -6.71
CA ASN A 152 -0.20 8.52 -7.92
C ASN A 152 0.62 7.59 -8.82
N HIS A 153 1.94 7.77 -8.91
CA HIS A 153 2.81 6.89 -9.68
C HIS A 153 2.94 5.52 -9.02
N ALA A 154 3.09 5.44 -7.69
CA ALA A 154 3.10 4.17 -6.96
C ALA A 154 1.80 3.39 -7.16
N LEU A 155 0.65 4.05 -7.03
CA LEU A 155 -0.65 3.44 -7.26
C LEU A 155 -0.85 3.03 -8.74
N ASP A 156 -0.38 3.86 -9.68
CA ASP A 156 -0.47 3.55 -11.12
C ASP A 156 0.40 2.36 -11.54
N LEU A 157 1.48 2.06 -10.82
CA LEU A 157 2.28 0.85 -11.03
C LEU A 157 1.44 -0.41 -10.73
N LEU A 158 0.64 -0.39 -9.67
CA LEU A 158 -0.25 -1.49 -9.29
C LEU A 158 -1.45 -1.60 -10.24
N ILE A 159 -2.02 -0.46 -10.66
CA ILE A 159 -3.14 -0.43 -11.63
C ILE A 159 -2.70 -0.89 -13.02
N ASN A 160 -1.44 -0.64 -13.41
CA ASN A 160 -0.89 -1.02 -14.71
C ASN A 160 0.32 -1.96 -14.53
N PRO A 161 0.11 -3.26 -14.24
CA PRO A 161 1.19 -4.20 -13.90
C PRO A 161 2.32 -4.32 -14.94
N LEU A 162 2.07 -4.00 -16.20
CA LEU A 162 3.12 -3.94 -17.23
C LEU A 162 4.25 -2.96 -16.88
N ARG A 163 3.95 -1.88 -16.15
CA ARG A 163 4.95 -0.91 -15.67
C ARG A 163 5.84 -1.54 -14.59
N LEU A 164 5.27 -2.34 -13.69
CA LEU A 164 6.04 -3.09 -12.68
C LEU A 164 6.98 -4.09 -13.36
N ILE A 165 6.49 -4.84 -14.34
CA ILE A 165 7.32 -5.78 -15.10
C ILE A 165 8.51 -5.06 -15.76
N ALA A 166 8.26 -3.91 -16.39
CA ALA A 166 9.31 -3.15 -17.07
C ALA A 166 10.43 -2.67 -16.12
N THR A 167 10.07 -2.35 -14.87
CA THR A 167 10.99 -1.88 -13.83
C THR A 167 11.74 -3.03 -13.14
N LEU A 168 11.06 -4.15 -12.87
CA LEU A 168 11.60 -5.26 -12.06
C LEU A 168 12.34 -6.33 -12.86
N ARG A 169 12.10 -6.43 -14.18
CA ARG A 169 12.81 -7.39 -15.04
C ARG A 169 14.32 -7.20 -14.97
N ARG A 170 15.05 -8.31 -14.98
CA ARG A 170 16.52 -8.36 -15.03
C ARG A 170 17.04 -8.78 -16.39
#